data_AF-A0A1F4QW76-F1
#
_entry.id   AF-A0A1F4QW76-F1
#
_cell.length_a   1.000
_cell.length_b   1.000
_cell.length_c   1.000
_cell.angle_alpha   90.00
_cell.angle_beta   90.00
_cell.angle_gamma   90.00
#
_symmetry.space_group_name_H-M   'P 1'
#
loop_
_entity.id
_entity.type
_entity.pdbx_description
1 polymer ?
#
loop_
_entity_poly.entity_id
_entity_poly.type
_entity_poly.pdbx_seq_one_letter_code
_entity_poly.pdbx_strand_id
1 'polypeptide(L)'
;MDYVKAINDALDGFVRVLWPLATALAGVGLATMAVLQVIKDLTPARRWFQQQLFEQWVRRRAKKTGQNAEDALTDLVGLATAGDARSLYDLPIEQLAGQVNAATQVVLDYPSQHEALLRILAYGASEEDLRSLLAPPPRRRTEEMSDSERQILTTFVDARNRVTHQLQRSLDALQIAIGSRWKWLMQLCSVIFSGVFILVALALFAPGSVASPRRMIFGLVVAILGGFLAPVARDLVAALQGLRTRAR
;
A
#
# COMPACT_ATOMS: atom_id res chain seq x y z
N MET A 1 -22.48 32.80 42.08
CA MET A 1 -23.32 32.42 40.92
C MET A 1 -22.74 32.89 39.58
N ASP A 2 -21.90 33.93 39.55
CA ASP A 2 -21.35 34.49 38.30
C ASP A 2 -20.39 33.56 37.53
N TYR A 3 -19.64 32.70 38.22
CA TYR A 3 -18.75 31.72 37.57
C TYR A 3 -19.49 30.70 36.71
N VAL A 4 -20.66 30.22 37.16
CA VAL A 4 -21.46 29.23 36.40
C VAL A 4 -21.98 29.86 35.11
N LYS A 5 -22.41 31.13 35.17
CA LYS A 5 -22.87 31.87 34.00
C LYS A 5 -21.73 32.10 33.00
N ALA A 6 -20.55 32.51 33.46
CA ALA A 6 -19.39 32.71 32.59
C ALA A 6 -18.93 31.41 31.88
N ILE A 7 -19.00 30.27 32.58
CA ILE A 7 -18.71 28.96 31.99
C ILE A 7 -19.75 28.61 30.92
N ASN A 8 -21.04 28.80 31.19
CA ASN A 8 -22.10 28.51 30.22
C ASN A 8 -22.00 29.42 28.98
N ASP A 9 -21.73 30.72 29.16
CA ASP A 9 -21.58 31.65 28.04
C ASP A 9 -20.36 31.29 27.16
N ALA A 10 -19.25 30.83 27.78
CA ALA A 10 -18.08 30.34 27.06
C ALA A 10 -18.36 29.03 26.30
N LEU A 11 -19.11 28.10 26.92
CA LEU A 11 -19.54 26.86 26.27
C LEU A 11 -20.46 27.13 25.09
N ASP A 12 -21.44 28.02 25.24
CA ASP A 12 -22.36 28.40 24.17
C ASP A 12 -21.63 29.08 23.01
N GLY A 13 -20.69 29.97 23.31
CA GLY A 13 -19.82 30.59 22.31
C GLY A 13 -19.00 29.55 21.55
N PHE A 14 -18.41 28.59 22.27
CA PHE A 14 -17.66 27.49 21.68
C PHE A 14 -18.53 26.60 20.77
N VAL A 15 -19.73 26.20 21.23
CA VAL A 15 -20.67 25.36 20.47
C VAL A 15 -21.14 26.07 19.19
N ARG A 16 -21.41 27.39 19.25
CA ARG A 16 -21.82 28.18 18.07
C ARG A 16 -20.75 28.23 16.98
N VAL A 17 -19.47 28.17 17.33
CA VAL A 17 -18.37 28.10 16.37
C VAL A 17 -18.11 26.66 15.92
N LEU A 18 -18.15 25.72 16.85
CA LEU A 18 -17.81 24.33 16.60
C LEU A 18 -18.85 23.64 15.71
N TRP A 19 -20.14 23.89 15.92
CA TRP A 19 -21.21 23.16 15.23
C TRP A 19 -21.24 23.40 13.70
N PRO A 20 -21.20 24.66 13.21
CA PRO A 20 -21.12 24.90 11.77
C PRO A 20 -19.83 24.36 11.15
N LEU A 21 -18.71 24.48 11.87
CA LEU A 21 -17.42 23.92 11.44
C LEU A 21 -17.50 22.41 11.30
N ALA A 22 -18.00 21.70 12.31
CA ALA A 22 -18.17 20.25 12.29
C ALA A 22 -19.10 19.81 11.15
N THR A 23 -20.22 20.52 10.95
CA THR A 23 -21.16 20.25 9.85
C THR A 23 -20.51 20.44 8.49
N ALA A 24 -19.75 21.52 8.30
CA ALA A 24 -19.02 21.78 7.07
C ALA A 24 -17.94 20.73 6.81
N LEU A 25 -17.14 20.38 7.83
CA LEU A 25 -16.12 19.33 7.75
C LEU A 25 -16.73 17.98 7.39
N ALA A 26 -17.86 17.62 8.00
CA ALA A 26 -18.57 16.38 7.68
C ALA A 26 -19.09 16.38 6.24
N GLY A 27 -19.75 17.46 5.81
CA GLY A 27 -20.28 17.58 4.45
C GLY A 27 -19.18 17.51 3.38
N VAL A 28 -18.10 18.29 3.55
CA VAL A 28 -16.96 18.28 2.62
C VAL A 28 -16.25 16.94 2.64
N GLY A 29 -16.02 16.37 3.83
CA GLY A 29 -15.36 15.07 3.97
C GLY A 29 -16.13 13.94 3.27
N LEU A 30 -17.45 13.89 3.43
CA LEU A 30 -18.31 12.91 2.76
C LEU A 30 -18.33 13.10 1.24
N ALA A 31 -18.45 14.35 0.76
CA ALA A 31 -18.44 14.66 -0.66
C ALA A 31 -17.10 14.28 -1.32
N THR A 32 -15.98 14.66 -0.71
CA THR A 32 -14.63 14.30 -1.17
C THR A 32 -14.43 12.78 -1.22
N MET A 33 -14.87 12.06 -0.19
CA MET A 33 -14.76 10.60 -0.14
C MET A 33 -15.58 9.93 -1.25
N ALA A 34 -16.80 10.43 -1.52
CA ALA A 34 -17.65 9.92 -2.60
C ALA A 34 -16.98 10.12 -3.97
N VAL A 35 -16.44 11.31 -4.23
CA VAL A 35 -15.71 11.60 -5.48
C VAL A 35 -14.47 10.71 -5.62
N LEU A 36 -13.66 10.59 -4.57
CA LEU A 36 -12.48 9.71 -4.58
C LEU A 36 -12.86 8.26 -4.84
N GLN A 37 -13.97 7.79 -4.28
CA GLN A 37 -14.44 6.43 -4.52
C GLN A 37 -14.88 6.25 -5.98
N VAL A 38 -15.66 7.18 -6.53
CA VAL A 38 -16.03 7.16 -7.95
C VAL A 38 -14.79 7.14 -8.85
N ILE A 39 -13.79 7.97 -8.56
CA ILE A 39 -12.54 7.98 -9.33
C ILE A 39 -11.82 6.63 -9.22
N LYS A 40 -11.72 6.06 -8.02
CA LYS A 40 -11.07 4.76 -7.79
C LYS A 40 -11.79 3.62 -8.48
N ASP A 41 -13.11 3.67 -8.55
CA ASP A 41 -13.93 2.60 -9.13
C ASP A 41 -13.99 2.72 -10.66
N LEU A 42 -13.92 3.94 -11.21
CA LEU A 42 -13.91 4.19 -12.65
C LEU A 42 -12.52 4.09 -13.29
N THR A 43 -11.45 4.28 -12.50
CA THR A 43 -10.09 4.29 -13.03
C THR A 43 -9.27 3.11 -12.50
N PRO A 44 -8.43 2.47 -13.34
CA PRO A 44 -7.51 1.44 -12.88
C PRO A 44 -6.28 2.05 -12.16
N ALA A 45 -6.48 3.13 -11.39
CA ALA A 45 -5.42 3.91 -10.77
C ALA A 45 -4.56 3.05 -9.84
N ARG A 46 -5.19 2.14 -9.08
CA ARG A 46 -4.47 1.18 -8.22
C ARG A 46 -3.56 0.30 -9.05
N ARG A 47 -4.09 -0.34 -10.09
CA ARG A 47 -3.34 -1.23 -10.97
C ARG A 47 -2.14 -0.54 -11.57
N TRP A 48 -2.35 0.63 -12.17
CA TRP A 48 -1.27 1.41 -12.76
C TRP A 48 -0.21 1.79 -11.72
N PHE A 49 -0.61 2.27 -10.54
CA PHE A 49 0.30 2.64 -9.48
C PHE A 49 1.13 1.45 -8.96
N GLN A 50 0.47 0.32 -8.68
CA GLN A 50 1.12 -0.89 -8.19
C GLN A 50 2.10 -1.43 -9.23
N GLN A 51 1.66 -1.55 -10.49
CA GLN A 51 2.50 -1.99 -11.59
C GLN A 51 3.76 -1.11 -11.72
N GLN A 52 3.59 0.22 -11.76
CA GLN A 52 4.72 1.14 -11.90
C GLN A 52 5.73 1.02 -10.74
N LEU A 53 5.27 0.95 -9.49
CA LEU A 53 6.18 0.81 -8.35
C LEU A 53 6.86 -0.56 -8.32
N PHE A 54 6.13 -1.63 -8.64
CA PHE A 54 6.65 -2.99 -8.67
C PHE A 54 7.71 -3.15 -9.76
N GLU A 55 7.40 -2.73 -11.00
CA GLU A 55 8.32 -2.78 -12.13
C GLU A 55 9.57 -1.93 -11.86
N GLN A 56 9.42 -0.73 -11.31
CA GLN A 56 10.57 0.09 -10.93
C GLN A 56 11.45 -0.58 -9.86
N TRP A 57 10.84 -1.28 -8.90
CA TRP A 57 11.57 -2.03 -7.89
C TRP A 57 12.36 -3.19 -8.51
N VAL A 58 11.74 -3.98 -9.40
CA VAL A 58 12.41 -5.06 -10.14
C VAL A 58 13.54 -4.51 -11.00
N ARG A 59 13.28 -3.48 -11.83
CA ARG A 59 14.27 -2.86 -12.72
C ARG A 59 15.49 -2.32 -11.96
N ARG A 60 15.28 -1.69 -10.80
CA ARG A 60 16.38 -1.18 -9.96
C ARG A 60 17.25 -2.31 -9.42
N ARG A 61 16.67 -3.46 -9.07
CA ARG A 61 17.41 -4.63 -8.58
C ARG A 61 18.08 -5.38 -9.73
N ALA A 62 17.38 -5.59 -10.84
CA ALA A 62 17.92 -6.17 -12.07
C ALA A 62 19.19 -5.46 -12.55
N LYS A 63 19.20 -4.13 -12.55
CA LYS A 63 20.40 -3.33 -12.88
C LYS A 63 21.58 -3.63 -11.94
N LYS A 64 21.30 -3.88 -10.66
CA LYS A 64 22.34 -4.16 -9.65
C LYS A 64 22.84 -5.60 -9.69
N THR A 65 22.02 -6.54 -10.14
CA THR A 65 22.35 -7.96 -10.25
C THR A 65 22.81 -8.36 -11.66
N GLY A 66 22.79 -7.44 -12.62
CA GLY A 66 23.12 -7.69 -14.02
C GLY A 66 22.11 -8.58 -14.75
N GLN A 67 20.88 -8.68 -14.24
CA GLN A 67 19.84 -9.55 -14.78
C GLN A 67 18.87 -8.77 -15.69
N ASN A 68 18.16 -9.48 -16.57
CA ASN A 68 17.10 -8.87 -17.38
C ASN A 68 15.82 -8.69 -16.54
N ALA A 69 15.35 -7.45 -16.41
CA ALA A 69 14.14 -7.13 -15.66
C ALA A 69 12.85 -7.62 -16.34
N GLU A 70 12.81 -7.61 -17.69
CA GLU A 70 11.61 -7.96 -18.46
C GLU A 70 11.34 -9.47 -18.39
N ASP A 71 12.40 -10.28 -18.52
CA ASP A 71 12.30 -11.73 -18.38
C ASP A 71 11.84 -12.10 -16.96
N ALA A 72 12.43 -11.49 -15.94
CA ALA A 72 12.05 -11.74 -14.54
C ALA A 72 10.60 -11.30 -14.23
N LEU A 73 10.13 -10.18 -14.78
CA LEU A 73 8.73 -9.76 -14.64
C LEU A 73 7.78 -10.72 -15.33
N THR A 74 8.12 -11.16 -16.54
CA THR A 74 7.33 -12.12 -17.31
C THR A 74 7.22 -13.46 -16.57
N ASP A 75 8.35 -13.94 -16.06
CA ASP A 75 8.44 -15.17 -15.27
C ASP A 75 7.61 -15.07 -13.98
N LEU A 76 7.75 -13.96 -13.24
CA LEU A 76 6.98 -13.74 -12.02
C LEU A 76 5.46 -13.72 -12.29
N VAL A 77 5.02 -13.02 -13.33
CA VAL A 77 3.60 -12.95 -13.71
C VAL A 77 3.09 -14.33 -14.16
N GLY A 78 3.94 -15.10 -14.86
CA GLY A 78 3.70 -16.49 -15.21
C GLY A 78 3.43 -17.35 -13.98
N LEU A 79 4.31 -17.28 -12.99
CA LEU A 79 4.22 -18.04 -11.75
C LEU A 79 3.08 -17.59 -10.83
N ALA A 80 2.83 -16.29 -10.73
CA ALA A 80 1.84 -15.73 -9.79
C ALA A 80 0.40 -15.82 -10.31
N THR A 81 0.19 -15.67 -11.62
CA THR A 81 -1.15 -15.48 -12.22
C THR A 81 -1.30 -16.13 -13.58
N ALA A 82 -0.50 -17.16 -13.89
CA ALA A 82 -0.53 -17.86 -15.17
C ALA A 82 -0.39 -16.92 -16.40
N GLY A 83 0.39 -15.84 -16.25
CA GLY A 83 0.62 -14.87 -17.33
C GLY A 83 -0.30 -13.64 -17.33
N ASP A 84 -1.34 -13.59 -16.48
CA ASP A 84 -2.24 -12.44 -16.44
C ASP A 84 -1.74 -11.30 -15.53
N ALA A 85 -0.87 -10.46 -16.09
CA ALA A 85 -0.35 -9.28 -15.40
C ALA A 85 -1.45 -8.32 -14.91
N ARG A 86 -2.57 -8.23 -15.65
CA ARG A 86 -3.65 -7.30 -15.27
C ARG A 86 -4.32 -7.77 -13.99
N SER A 87 -4.64 -9.06 -13.92
CA SER A 87 -5.21 -9.66 -12.71
C SER A 87 -4.25 -9.53 -11.53
N LEU A 88 -2.95 -9.76 -11.72
CA LEU A 88 -1.96 -9.64 -10.64
C LEU A 88 -1.96 -8.24 -10.00
N TYR A 89 -1.85 -7.19 -10.81
CA TYR A 89 -1.71 -5.82 -10.31
C TYR A 89 -3.04 -5.16 -9.89
N ASP A 90 -4.19 -5.78 -10.19
CA ASP A 90 -5.48 -5.26 -9.73
C ASP A 90 -5.83 -5.71 -8.30
N LEU A 91 -5.10 -6.70 -7.78
CA LEU A 91 -5.30 -7.26 -6.45
C LEU A 91 -5.15 -6.20 -5.33
N PRO A 92 -5.88 -6.38 -4.21
CA PRO A 92 -5.50 -5.77 -2.94
C PRO A 92 -4.03 -6.06 -2.62
N ILE A 93 -3.34 -5.11 -2.00
CA ILE A 93 -1.89 -5.19 -1.81
C ILE A 93 -1.45 -6.43 -1.01
N GLU A 94 -2.28 -6.87 -0.06
CA GLU A 94 -2.06 -8.08 0.74
C GLU A 94 -2.18 -9.34 -0.13
N GLN A 95 -3.13 -9.36 -1.07
CA GLN A 95 -3.30 -10.46 -2.02
C GLN A 95 -2.19 -10.48 -3.08
N LEU A 96 -1.79 -9.30 -3.58
CA LEU A 96 -0.62 -9.15 -4.44
C LEU A 96 0.62 -9.74 -3.77
N ALA A 97 0.90 -9.33 -2.52
CA ALA A 97 2.03 -9.86 -1.75
C ALA A 97 1.92 -11.39 -1.56
N GLY A 98 0.72 -11.90 -1.29
CA GLY A 98 0.46 -13.34 -1.20
C GLY A 98 0.78 -14.10 -2.49
N GLN A 99 0.36 -13.59 -3.65
CA GLN A 99 0.64 -14.22 -4.95
C GLN A 99 2.14 -14.16 -5.31
N VAL A 100 2.79 -13.01 -5.05
CA VAL A 100 4.24 -12.87 -5.26
C VAL A 100 5.04 -13.80 -4.34
N ASN A 101 4.60 -13.97 -3.09
CA ASN A 101 5.22 -14.91 -2.17
C ASN A 101 5.02 -16.36 -2.62
N ALA A 102 3.84 -16.73 -3.11
CA ALA A 102 3.59 -18.06 -3.68
C ALA A 102 4.50 -18.34 -4.89
N ALA A 103 4.61 -17.39 -5.82
CA ALA A 103 5.54 -17.48 -6.95
C ALA A 103 6.99 -17.62 -6.48
N THR A 104 7.39 -16.88 -5.44
CA THR A 104 8.73 -16.97 -4.84
C THR A 104 9.02 -18.36 -4.26
N GLN A 105 8.02 -19.07 -3.73
CA GLN A 105 8.22 -20.46 -3.29
C GLN A 105 8.55 -21.38 -4.48
N VAL A 106 7.87 -21.21 -5.62
CA VAL A 106 8.18 -21.97 -6.84
C VAL A 106 9.60 -21.66 -7.33
N VAL A 107 10.01 -20.40 -7.29
CA VAL A 107 11.39 -19.99 -7.60
C VAL A 107 12.41 -20.67 -6.69
N LEU A 108 12.09 -20.86 -5.40
CA LEU A 108 12.97 -21.56 -4.45
C LEU A 108 12.99 -23.08 -4.66
N ASP A 109 11.90 -23.66 -5.18
CA ASP A 109 11.83 -25.08 -5.50
C ASP A 109 12.53 -25.41 -6.83
N TYR A 110 12.54 -24.48 -7.78
CA TYR A 110 13.17 -24.62 -9.10
C TYR A 110 14.12 -23.45 -9.45
N PRO A 111 15.17 -23.21 -8.64
CA PRO A 111 15.99 -22.01 -8.75
C PRO A 111 16.74 -21.87 -10.08
N SER A 112 17.15 -22.98 -10.70
CA SER A 112 17.84 -22.99 -11.99
C SER A 112 16.93 -22.63 -13.17
N GLN A 113 15.62 -22.85 -13.06
CA GLN A 113 14.65 -22.45 -14.10
C GLN A 113 14.31 -20.97 -14.02
N HIS A 114 14.51 -20.36 -12.84
CA HIS A 114 14.10 -19.00 -12.52
C HIS A 114 15.28 -18.15 -12.02
N GLU A 115 16.50 -18.39 -12.53
CA GLU A 115 17.73 -17.79 -11.98
C GLU A 115 17.68 -16.26 -11.94
N ALA A 116 17.24 -15.63 -13.04
CA ALA A 116 17.15 -14.17 -13.12
C ALA A 116 16.22 -13.60 -12.05
N LEU A 117 15.04 -14.23 -11.89
CA LEU A 117 14.05 -13.84 -10.91
C LEU A 117 14.55 -14.09 -9.47
N LEU A 118 15.16 -15.25 -9.20
CA LEU A 118 15.76 -15.56 -7.90
C LEU A 118 16.78 -14.50 -7.49
N ARG A 119 17.74 -14.19 -8.36
CA ARG A 119 18.80 -13.20 -8.08
C ARG A 119 18.24 -11.82 -7.81
N ILE A 120 17.19 -11.41 -8.54
CA ILE A 120 16.53 -10.11 -8.33
C ILE A 120 15.77 -10.08 -7.00
N LEU A 121 14.93 -11.08 -6.74
CA LEU A 121 14.13 -11.12 -5.52
C LEU A 121 15.04 -11.24 -4.27
N ALA A 122 16.07 -12.07 -4.35
CA ALA A 122 17.05 -12.31 -3.29
C ALA A 122 18.18 -11.26 -3.25
N TYR A 123 18.00 -10.09 -3.88
CA TYR A 123 18.99 -9.01 -3.82
C TYR A 123 19.41 -8.72 -2.36
N GLY A 124 20.72 -8.80 -2.11
CA GLY A 124 21.33 -8.68 -0.78
C GLY A 124 21.62 -10.01 -0.08
N ALA A 125 21.19 -11.15 -0.64
CA ALA A 125 21.64 -12.47 -0.18
C ALA A 125 23.13 -12.70 -0.54
N SER A 126 23.77 -13.62 0.18
CA SER A 126 25.14 -14.03 -0.13
C SER A 126 25.21 -14.70 -1.50
N GLU A 127 26.20 -14.34 -2.31
CA GLU A 127 26.43 -15.00 -3.60
C GLU A 127 26.79 -16.48 -3.42
N GLU A 128 27.41 -16.86 -2.30
CA GLU A 128 27.68 -18.26 -1.97
C GLU A 128 26.39 -19.06 -1.75
N ASP A 129 25.42 -18.47 -1.05
CA ASP A 129 24.11 -19.11 -0.82
C ASP A 129 23.34 -19.27 -2.13
N LEU A 130 23.38 -18.24 -2.99
CA LEU A 130 22.75 -18.30 -4.32
C LEU A 130 23.40 -19.36 -5.21
N ARG A 131 24.73 -19.47 -5.20
CA ARG A 131 25.45 -20.54 -5.92
C ARG A 131 25.08 -21.92 -5.39
N SER A 132 24.94 -22.07 -4.07
CA SER A 132 24.50 -23.33 -3.45
C SER A 132 23.10 -23.73 -3.92
N LEU A 133 22.17 -22.77 -4.05
CA LEU A 133 20.82 -23.02 -4.55
C LEU A 133 20.75 -23.32 -6.05
N LEU A 134 21.60 -22.69 -6.85
CA LEU A 134 21.63 -22.91 -8.31
C LEU A 134 22.36 -24.21 -8.69
N ALA A 135 23.15 -24.78 -7.78
CA ALA A 135 23.77 -26.08 -7.96
C ALA A 135 22.69 -27.20 -7.96
N PRO A 136 22.96 -28.36 -8.60
CA PRO A 136 22.07 -29.51 -8.53
C PRO A 136 21.73 -29.86 -7.08
N PRO A 137 20.44 -30.09 -6.75
CA PRO A 137 20.04 -30.33 -5.37
C PRO A 137 20.73 -31.60 -4.85
N PRO A 138 21.21 -31.60 -3.60
CA PRO A 138 21.77 -32.80 -2.99
C PRO A 138 20.72 -33.91 -2.93
N ARG A 139 21.17 -35.16 -2.98
CA ARG A 139 20.28 -36.32 -2.85
C ARG A 139 19.49 -36.22 -1.54
N ARG A 140 18.20 -36.58 -1.58
CA ARG A 140 17.34 -36.61 -0.39
C ARG A 140 17.96 -37.51 0.67
N ARG A 141 17.70 -37.16 1.93
CA ARG A 141 18.23 -37.90 3.08
C ARG A 141 17.83 -39.38 3.02
N THR A 142 18.82 -40.25 2.94
CA THR A 142 18.68 -41.71 3.09
C THR A 142 19.51 -42.17 4.30
N GLU A 143 19.17 -43.34 4.85
CA GLU A 143 19.89 -43.91 6.01
C GLU A 143 21.38 -44.17 5.71
N GLU A 144 21.73 -44.37 4.43
CA GLU A 144 23.09 -44.71 3.96
C GLU A 144 23.96 -43.50 3.55
N MET A 145 23.55 -42.26 3.83
CA MET A 145 24.36 -41.08 3.48
C MET A 145 25.67 -41.01 4.29
N SER A 146 26.77 -40.78 3.57
CA SER A 146 28.08 -40.48 4.14
C SER A 146 28.09 -39.11 4.86
N ASP A 147 29.03 -38.91 5.78
CA ASP A 147 29.11 -37.67 6.56
C ASP A 147 29.37 -36.42 5.69
N SER A 148 30.10 -36.56 4.59
CA SER A 148 30.33 -35.48 3.63
C SER A 148 29.04 -35.11 2.89
N GLU A 149 28.22 -36.08 2.49
CA GLU A 149 26.91 -35.81 1.87
C GLU A 149 25.96 -35.14 2.85
N ARG A 150 25.99 -35.54 4.13
CA ARG A 150 25.19 -34.89 5.20
C ARG A 150 25.59 -33.44 5.38
N GLN A 151 26.89 -33.14 5.33
CA GLN A 151 27.39 -31.78 5.42
C GLN A 151 26.92 -30.93 4.23
N ILE A 152 27.00 -31.44 3.00
CA ILE A 152 26.51 -30.75 1.79
C ILE A 152 25.00 -30.46 1.90
N LEU A 153 24.22 -31.46 2.33
CA LEU A 153 22.77 -31.29 2.52
C LEU A 153 22.47 -30.22 3.57
N THR A 154 23.21 -30.20 4.67
CA THR A 154 23.04 -29.22 5.75
C THR A 154 23.36 -27.81 5.25
N THR A 155 24.48 -27.63 4.55
CA THR A 155 24.88 -26.34 3.96
C THR A 155 23.84 -25.83 2.96
N PHE A 156 23.30 -26.71 2.11
CA PHE A 156 22.24 -26.37 1.16
C PHE A 156 20.96 -25.92 1.86
N VAL A 157 20.51 -26.65 2.89
CA VAL A 157 19.32 -26.30 3.68
C VAL A 157 19.51 -24.96 4.38
N ASP A 158 20.68 -24.72 4.95
CA ASP A 158 21.00 -23.46 5.62
C ASP A 158 21.03 -22.28 4.63
N ALA A 159 21.62 -22.46 3.45
CA ALA A 159 21.61 -21.48 2.36
C ALA A 159 20.17 -21.17 1.91
N ARG A 160 19.34 -22.20 1.72
CA ARG A 160 17.92 -22.05 1.38
C ARG A 160 17.17 -21.24 2.44
N ASN A 161 17.38 -21.53 3.71
CA ASN A 161 16.73 -20.81 4.81
C ASN A 161 17.13 -19.33 4.84
N ARG A 162 18.44 -19.03 4.69
CA ARG A 162 18.94 -17.64 4.64
C ARG A 162 18.36 -16.87 3.46
N VAL A 163 18.36 -17.46 2.27
CA VAL A 163 17.79 -16.84 1.07
C VAL A 163 16.28 -16.64 1.23
N THR A 164 15.56 -17.62 1.78
CA THR A 164 14.12 -17.52 2.07
C THR A 164 13.82 -16.33 2.99
N HIS A 165 14.59 -16.17 4.07
CA HIS A 165 14.44 -15.02 4.96
C HIS A 165 14.72 -13.68 4.28
N GLN A 166 15.73 -13.62 3.41
CA GLN A 166 16.04 -12.40 2.66
C GLN A 166 14.93 -12.04 1.66
N LEU A 167 14.35 -13.05 1.01
CA LEU A 167 13.21 -12.89 0.11
C LEU A 167 11.99 -12.35 0.87
N GLN A 168 11.61 -12.98 1.98
CA GLN A 168 10.48 -12.54 2.82
C GLN A 168 10.64 -11.08 3.25
N ARG A 169 11.81 -10.71 3.82
CA ARG A 169 12.07 -9.32 4.24
C ARG A 169 12.00 -8.33 3.07
N SER A 170 12.48 -8.72 1.89
CA SER A 170 12.43 -7.88 0.69
C SER A 170 11.00 -7.66 0.21
N LEU A 171 10.16 -8.70 0.25
CA LEU A 171 8.77 -8.64 -0.15
C LEU A 171 7.92 -7.87 0.87
N ASP A 172 8.14 -8.08 2.17
CA ASP A 172 7.48 -7.31 3.23
C ASP A 172 7.79 -5.82 3.11
N ALA A 173 9.06 -5.48 2.90
CA ALA A 173 9.47 -4.09 2.68
C ALA A 173 8.81 -3.48 1.44
N LEU A 174 8.65 -4.27 0.36
CA LEU A 174 7.94 -3.84 -0.84
C LEU A 174 6.44 -3.62 -0.58
N GLN A 175 5.78 -4.55 0.11
CA GLN A 175 4.38 -4.43 0.50
C GLN A 175 4.16 -3.17 1.35
N ILE A 176 4.99 -2.95 2.37
CA ILE A 176 4.92 -1.75 3.21
C ILE A 176 5.15 -0.48 2.38
N ALA A 177 6.12 -0.48 1.47
CA ALA A 177 6.44 0.67 0.63
C ALA A 177 5.32 1.01 -0.36
N ILE A 178 4.72 0.02 -1.02
CA ILE A 178 3.59 0.25 -1.94
C ILE A 178 2.36 0.72 -1.14
N GLY A 179 2.07 0.10 0.00
CA GLY A 179 0.90 0.43 0.83
C GLY A 179 0.98 1.83 1.42
N SER A 180 2.13 2.20 1.99
CA SER A 180 2.35 3.54 2.54
C SER A 180 2.27 4.63 1.48
N ARG A 181 2.91 4.43 0.31
CA ARG A 181 2.85 5.41 -0.80
C ARG A 181 1.45 5.55 -1.37
N TRP A 182 0.70 4.46 -1.51
CA TRP A 182 -0.69 4.50 -1.96
C TRP A 182 -1.58 5.28 -0.99
N LYS A 183 -1.44 5.00 0.32
CA LYS A 183 -2.18 5.73 1.37
C LYS A 183 -1.86 7.22 1.33
N TRP A 184 -0.58 7.57 1.20
CA TRP A 184 -0.14 8.97 1.12
C TRP A 184 -0.71 9.66 -0.13
N LEU A 185 -0.66 9.00 -1.29
CA LEU A 185 -1.24 9.53 -2.53
C LEU A 185 -2.74 9.80 -2.37
N MET A 186 -3.48 8.85 -1.80
CA MET A 186 -4.92 9.00 -1.57
C MET A 186 -5.24 10.13 -0.58
N GLN A 187 -4.43 10.28 0.45
CA GLN A 187 -4.56 11.38 1.40
C GLN A 187 -4.29 12.74 0.73
N LEU A 188 -3.25 12.82 -0.11
CA LEU A 188 -2.96 14.04 -0.88
C LEU A 188 -4.11 14.38 -1.82
N CYS A 189 -4.62 13.40 -2.57
CA CYS A 189 -5.79 13.60 -3.43
C CYS A 189 -7.00 14.09 -2.63
N SER A 190 -7.26 13.53 -1.45
CA SER A 190 -8.34 13.97 -0.55
C SER A 190 -8.22 15.44 -0.18
N VAL A 191 -7.03 15.88 0.23
CA VAL A 191 -6.80 17.31 0.56
C VAL A 191 -7.02 18.20 -0.65
N ILE A 192 -6.53 17.80 -1.83
CA ILE A 192 -6.71 18.56 -3.07
C ILE A 192 -8.19 18.68 -3.42
N PHE A 193 -8.94 17.56 -3.43
CA PHE A 193 -10.37 17.58 -3.76
C PHE A 193 -11.20 18.37 -2.76
N SER A 194 -10.92 18.26 -1.45
CA SER A 194 -11.57 19.10 -0.44
C SER A 194 -11.29 20.59 -0.66
N GLY A 195 -10.06 20.94 -1.02
CA GLY A 195 -9.70 22.32 -1.39
C GLY A 195 -10.48 22.83 -2.59
N VAL A 196 -10.51 22.05 -3.67
CA VAL A 196 -11.29 22.38 -4.88
C VAL A 196 -12.77 22.54 -4.54
N PHE A 197 -13.34 21.63 -3.74
CA PHE A 197 -14.74 21.68 -3.37
C PHE A 197 -15.10 22.96 -2.60
N ILE A 198 -14.28 23.35 -1.62
CA ILE A 198 -14.49 24.58 -0.86
C ILE A 198 -14.31 25.82 -1.73
N LEU A 199 -13.30 25.85 -2.61
CA LEU A 199 -13.11 26.97 -3.52
C LEU A 199 -14.30 27.16 -4.46
N VAL A 200 -14.80 26.06 -5.04
CA VAL A 200 -16.00 26.08 -5.89
C VAL A 200 -17.23 26.53 -5.09
N ALA A 201 -17.42 25.99 -3.88
CA ALA A 201 -18.54 26.37 -3.03
C ALA A 201 -18.50 27.87 -2.65
N LEU A 202 -17.32 28.40 -2.29
CA LEU A 202 -17.15 29.82 -1.98
C LEU A 202 -17.40 30.69 -3.21
N ALA A 203 -16.90 30.29 -4.38
CA ALA A 203 -17.09 31.05 -5.62
C ALA A 203 -18.57 31.13 -6.04
N LEU A 204 -19.31 30.01 -5.90
CA LEU A 204 -20.71 29.93 -6.33
C LEU A 204 -21.69 30.52 -5.31
N PHE A 205 -21.50 30.26 -4.03
CA PHE A 205 -22.48 30.60 -2.98
C PHE A 205 -22.09 31.83 -2.15
N ALA A 206 -20.83 32.28 -2.25
CA ALA A 206 -20.34 33.42 -1.48
C ALA A 206 -19.29 34.24 -2.26
N PRO A 207 -19.58 34.73 -3.48
CA PRO A 207 -18.58 35.27 -4.42
C PRO A 207 -17.72 36.40 -3.83
N GLY A 208 -18.28 37.25 -2.96
CA GLY A 208 -17.53 38.31 -2.27
C GLY A 208 -16.55 37.81 -1.19
N SER A 209 -16.60 36.53 -0.84
CA SER A 209 -15.73 35.92 0.19
C SER A 209 -14.36 35.54 -0.33
N VAL A 210 -14.22 35.31 -1.65
CA VAL A 210 -12.94 34.92 -2.26
C VAL A 210 -11.92 36.06 -2.17
N ALA A 211 -12.37 37.31 -2.21
CA ALA A 211 -11.53 38.49 -2.06
C ALA A 211 -11.09 38.77 -0.61
N SER A 212 -11.65 38.07 0.39
CA SER A 212 -11.31 38.28 1.80
C SER A 212 -10.23 37.28 2.26
N PRO A 213 -9.00 37.73 2.58
CA PRO A 213 -7.92 36.82 3.00
C PRO A 213 -8.28 35.97 4.21
N ARG A 214 -9.04 36.52 5.17
CA ARG A 214 -9.47 35.79 6.38
C ARG A 214 -10.38 34.61 6.05
N ARG A 215 -11.35 34.80 5.14
CA ARG A 215 -12.28 33.74 4.73
C ARG A 215 -11.58 32.68 3.88
N MET A 216 -10.63 33.10 3.03
CA MET A 216 -9.79 32.19 2.26
C MET A 216 -8.92 31.30 3.18
N ILE A 217 -8.25 31.89 4.18
CA ILE A 217 -7.47 31.13 5.17
C ILE A 217 -8.38 30.15 5.93
N PHE A 218 -9.54 30.60 6.40
CA PHE A 218 -10.50 29.71 7.06
C PHE A 218 -10.95 28.57 6.15
N GLY A 219 -11.30 28.84 4.90
CA GLY A 219 -11.66 27.83 3.91
C GLY A 219 -10.53 26.81 3.67
N LEU A 220 -9.28 27.28 3.61
CA LEU A 220 -8.11 26.41 3.47
C LEU A 220 -7.91 25.50 4.69
N VAL A 221 -8.08 26.04 5.90
CA VAL A 221 -8.04 25.23 7.14
C VAL A 221 -9.15 24.17 7.12
N VAL A 222 -10.38 24.54 6.75
CA VAL A 222 -11.50 23.59 6.61
C VAL A 222 -11.21 22.54 5.54
N ALA A 223 -10.59 22.92 4.41
CA ALA A 223 -10.22 22.00 3.34
C ALA A 223 -9.19 20.96 3.79
N ILE A 224 -8.14 21.41 4.47
CA ILE A 224 -7.08 20.54 4.98
C ILE A 224 -7.64 19.59 6.04
N LEU A 225 -8.36 20.13 7.02
CA LEU A 225 -8.94 19.32 8.09
C LEU A 225 -10.02 18.36 7.57
N GLY A 226 -10.88 18.83 6.66
CA GLY A 226 -11.93 18.02 6.04
C GLY A 226 -11.34 16.90 5.18
N GLY A 227 -10.34 17.20 4.34
CA GLY A 227 -9.62 16.20 3.56
C GLY A 227 -8.85 15.19 4.42
N PHE A 228 -8.28 15.64 5.54
CA PHE A 228 -7.59 14.77 6.50
C PHE A 228 -8.56 13.84 7.26
N LEU A 229 -9.73 14.34 7.65
CA LEU A 229 -10.75 13.59 8.39
C LEU A 229 -11.61 12.69 7.50
N ALA A 230 -11.65 12.92 6.19
CA ALA A 230 -12.50 12.15 5.26
C ALA A 230 -12.28 10.61 5.35
N PRO A 231 -11.04 10.08 5.38
CA PRO A 231 -10.82 8.65 5.57
C PRO A 231 -11.34 8.14 6.93
N VAL A 232 -11.15 8.93 8.00
CA VAL A 232 -11.61 8.57 9.35
C VAL A 232 -13.14 8.50 9.41
N ALA A 233 -13.82 9.47 8.78
CA ALA A 233 -15.27 9.47 8.70
C ALA A 233 -15.81 8.23 7.95
N ARG A 234 -15.16 7.83 6.85
CA ARG A 234 -15.49 6.59 6.13
C ARG A 234 -15.35 5.37 7.04
N ASP A 235 -14.23 5.24 7.74
CA ASP A 235 -13.95 4.07 8.58
C ASP A 235 -14.95 3.99 9.75
N LEU A 236 -15.33 5.13 10.33
CA LEU A 236 -16.35 5.21 11.38
C LEU A 236 -17.73 4.79 10.85
N VAL A 237 -18.12 5.25 9.65
CA VAL A 237 -19.38 4.83 9.00
C VAL A 237 -19.39 3.33 8.72
N ALA A 238 -18.28 2.77 8.22
CA ALA A 238 -18.16 1.34 7.96
C ALA A 238 -18.26 0.52 9.25
N ALA A 239 -17.61 0.97 10.33
CA ALA A 239 -17.71 0.32 11.64
C ALA A 239 -19.15 0.33 12.19
N LEU A 240 -19.85 1.46 12.07
CA LEU A 240 -21.26 1.59 12.47
C LEU A 240 -22.19 0.70 11.64
N GLN A 241 -21.96 0.60 10.34
CA GLN A 241 -22.69 -0.31 9.46
C GLN A 241 -22.48 -1.77 9.88
N GLY A 242 -21.25 -2.15 10.22
CA GLY A 242 -20.91 -3.48 10.72
C GLY A 242 -21.63 -3.86 12.02
N LEU A 243 -21.74 -2.91 12.96
CA LEU A 243 -22.52 -3.11 14.20
C LEU A 243 -24.01 -3.31 13.91
N ARG A 244 -24.58 -2.50 13.01
CA ARG A 244 -25.98 -2.62 12.61
C ARG A 244 -26.30 -3.97 11.98
N THR A 245 -25.40 -4.52 11.15
CA THR A 245 -25.58 -5.84 10.54
C THR A 245 -25.48 -7.00 11.53
N ARG A 246 -24.70 -6.85 12.62
CA ARG A 246 -24.57 -7.88 13.67
C ARG A 246 -25.72 -7.88 14.67
N ALA A 247 -26.42 -6.75 14.81
CA ALA A 247 -27.57 -6.61 15.69
C ALA A 247 -28.88 -7.16 15.08
N ARG A 248 -28.84 -7.62 13.83
CA ARG A 248 -29.93 -8.31 13.13
C ARG A 248 -29.61 -9.80 13.05
#